data_AF-A0A553H023-F1
#
_entry.id   AF-A0A553H023-F1
#
_cell.length_a   1.000
_cell.length_b   1.000
_cell.length_c   1.000
_cell.angle_alpha   90.00
_cell.angle_beta   90.00
_cell.angle_gamma   90.00
#
_symmetry.space_group_name_H-M   'P 1'
#
loop_
_entity.id
_entity.type
_entity.pdbx_description
1 polymer ?
#
loop_
_entity_poly.entity_id
_entity_poly.type
_entity_poly.pdbx_seq_one_letter_code
_entity_poly.pdbx_strand_id
1 'polypeptide(L)'
;MREPVSYICERTAEYTIVPELVRHLKSKHSYVTPIYPWMTRELSRFSRELPGAGGFKILGLYARRPKIRAGLDNSIYIKINREIVIASKVARDFGIPMIAGCPLARNLIELGCCDRFLWVDLHSVYPSDADSLVVVDNFSWDKTSEEAFLNSDLAQVMQDAESVMREVNLNILAEAIKAIGLAVQGIDYHPYYFKVGYKPVYFLIADF
;
A
#
# COMPACT_ATOMS: atom_id res chain seq x y z
N MET A 1 5.16 28.17 11.17
CA MET A 1 5.30 27.66 9.79
C MET A 1 4.03 26.88 9.46
N ARG A 2 3.48 26.90 8.24
CA ARG A 2 2.26 26.14 7.92
C ARG A 2 2.60 24.66 7.75
N GLU A 3 1.88 23.78 8.43
CA GLU A 3 2.00 22.34 8.25
C GLU A 3 1.63 21.92 6.82
N PRO A 4 2.28 20.90 6.23
CA PRO A 4 1.91 20.38 4.93
C PRO A 4 0.55 19.67 5.01
N VAL A 5 -0.34 19.98 4.06
CA VAL A 5 -1.72 19.44 4.02
C VAL A 5 -1.93 18.68 2.72
N SER A 6 -2.68 17.58 2.78
CA SER A 6 -3.09 16.84 1.58
C SER A 6 -4.30 17.52 0.92
N TYR A 7 -4.29 17.59 -0.41
CA TYR A 7 -5.43 18.06 -1.21
C TYR A 7 -6.31 16.93 -1.75
N ILE A 8 -5.92 15.67 -1.50
CA ILE A 8 -6.69 14.46 -1.84
C ILE A 8 -6.84 13.49 -0.67
N CYS A 9 -7.80 12.57 -0.79
CA CYS A 9 -7.90 11.40 0.08
C CYS A 9 -7.16 10.20 -0.53
N GLU A 10 -6.93 9.17 0.29
CA GLU A 10 -6.23 7.94 -0.11
C GLU A 10 -6.95 7.23 -1.27
N ARG A 11 -8.29 7.21 -1.28
CA ARG A 11 -9.07 6.63 -2.38
C ARG A 11 -8.80 7.33 -3.72
N THR A 12 -8.58 8.64 -3.71
CA THR A 12 -8.24 9.37 -4.94
C THR A 12 -6.81 9.04 -5.39
N ALA A 13 -5.88 8.87 -4.45
CA ALA A 13 -4.52 8.42 -4.78
C ALA A 13 -4.50 7.00 -5.36
N GLU A 14 -5.37 6.09 -4.88
CA GLU A 14 -5.52 4.74 -5.42
C GLU A 14 -5.85 4.75 -6.92
N TYR A 15 -6.69 5.68 -7.39
CA TYR A 15 -7.04 5.78 -8.82
C TYR A 15 -5.84 6.10 -9.72
N THR A 16 -4.75 6.62 -9.17
CA THR A 16 -3.50 6.88 -9.89
C THR A 16 -2.49 5.75 -9.68
N ILE A 17 -2.34 5.24 -8.45
CA ILE A 17 -1.31 4.25 -8.09
C ILE A 17 -1.69 2.83 -8.53
N VAL A 18 -2.94 2.41 -8.33
CA VAL A 18 -3.38 1.03 -8.60
C VAL A 18 -3.20 0.65 -10.08
N PRO A 19 -3.58 1.48 -11.07
CA PRO A 19 -3.36 1.16 -12.48
C PRO A 19 -1.88 0.91 -12.82
N GLU A 20 -0.97 1.70 -12.25
CA GLU A 20 0.47 1.56 -12.47
C GLU A 20 0.99 0.23 -11.92
N LEU A 21 0.59 -0.13 -10.70
CA LEU A 21 1.00 -1.40 -10.10
C LEU A 21 0.38 -2.61 -10.84
N VAL A 22 -0.88 -2.52 -11.28
CA VAL A 22 -1.49 -3.55 -12.12
C VAL A 22 -0.71 -3.73 -13.42
N ARG A 23 -0.32 -2.63 -14.08
CA ARG A 23 0.47 -2.66 -15.32
C ARG A 23 1.81 -3.34 -15.10
N HIS A 24 2.50 -3.02 -14.01
CA HIS A 24 3.76 -3.67 -13.64
C HIS A 24 3.57 -5.17 -13.42
N LEU A 25 2.62 -5.57 -12.56
CA LEU A 25 2.37 -6.98 -12.25
C LEU A 25 1.95 -7.79 -13.49
N LYS A 26 1.08 -7.25 -14.35
CA LYS A 26 0.63 -7.90 -15.59
C LYS A 26 1.72 -8.08 -16.65
N SER A 27 2.86 -7.40 -16.50
CA SER A 27 4.02 -7.66 -17.36
C SER A 27 4.68 -9.02 -17.08
N LYS A 28 4.43 -9.60 -15.90
CA LYS A 28 5.01 -10.87 -15.44
C LYS A 28 3.96 -11.95 -15.16
N HIS A 29 2.73 -11.56 -14.86
CA HIS A 29 1.68 -12.47 -14.39
C HIS A 29 0.44 -12.46 -15.26
N SER A 30 -0.15 -13.64 -15.43
CA SER A 30 -1.34 -13.82 -16.29
C SER A 30 -2.58 -13.17 -15.68
N TYR A 31 -2.74 -13.28 -14.36
CA TYR A 31 -3.90 -12.75 -13.64
C TYR A 31 -3.45 -11.83 -12.52
N VAL A 32 -4.00 -10.61 -12.51
CA VAL A 32 -3.79 -9.61 -11.46
C VAL A 32 -5.12 -8.94 -11.18
N THR A 33 -5.68 -9.19 -10.00
CA THR A 33 -6.97 -8.66 -9.57
C THR A 33 -6.80 -7.81 -8.31
N PRO A 34 -6.84 -6.47 -8.42
CA PRO A 34 -6.88 -5.62 -7.24
C PRO A 34 -8.27 -5.74 -6.57
N ILE A 35 -8.28 -5.93 -5.26
CA ILE A 35 -9.48 -6.00 -4.44
C ILE A 35 -9.38 -5.03 -3.26
N TYR A 36 -10.51 -4.42 -2.93
CA TYR A 36 -10.70 -3.80 -1.63
C TYR A 36 -11.40 -4.82 -0.74
N PRO A 37 -10.73 -5.40 0.26
CA PRO A 37 -11.26 -6.58 0.92
C PRO A 37 -12.40 -6.20 1.87
N TRP A 38 -13.54 -6.82 1.63
CA TRP A 38 -14.68 -6.76 2.53
C TRP A 38 -15.07 -8.16 2.99
N MET A 39 -15.10 -8.37 4.32
CA MET A 39 -15.36 -9.67 4.94
C MET A 39 -16.71 -10.28 4.54
N THR A 40 -17.70 -9.43 4.24
CA THR A 40 -19.03 -9.87 3.76
C THR A 40 -19.22 -9.80 2.24
N ARG A 41 -18.17 -9.46 1.47
CA ARG A 41 -18.20 -9.45 -0.01
C ARG A 41 -17.02 -10.26 -0.57
N GLU A 42 -15.89 -9.65 -0.88
CA GLU A 42 -14.73 -10.27 -1.54
C GLU A 42 -14.15 -11.43 -0.72
N LEU A 43 -14.32 -11.40 0.62
CA LEU A 43 -13.86 -12.45 1.54
C LEU A 43 -15.02 -13.21 2.21
N SER A 44 -16.23 -13.09 1.66
CA SER A 44 -17.39 -13.84 2.13
C SER A 44 -17.16 -15.35 1.99
N ARG A 45 -17.96 -16.16 2.69
CA ARG A 45 -17.95 -17.62 2.49
C ARG A 45 -18.19 -17.99 1.02
N PHE A 46 -19.18 -17.35 0.38
CA PHE A 46 -19.50 -17.57 -1.02
C PHE A 46 -18.29 -17.35 -1.94
N SER A 47 -17.61 -16.20 -1.82
CA SER A 47 -16.44 -15.88 -2.65
C SER A 47 -15.29 -16.88 -2.48
N ARG A 48 -15.16 -17.49 -1.29
CA ARG A 48 -14.12 -18.47 -0.96
C ARG A 48 -14.42 -19.88 -1.47
N GLU A 49 -15.69 -20.17 -1.78
CA GLU A 49 -16.13 -21.46 -2.32
C GLU A 49 -16.21 -21.45 -3.86
N LEU A 50 -16.02 -20.29 -4.51
CA LEU A 50 -16.01 -20.19 -5.97
C LEU A 50 -14.80 -20.90 -6.59
N PRO A 51 -14.96 -21.50 -7.79
CA PRO A 51 -13.84 -22.02 -8.57
C PRO A 51 -12.78 -20.93 -8.80
N GLY A 52 -11.51 -21.31 -8.71
CA GLY A 52 -10.39 -20.37 -8.86
C GLY A 52 -9.94 -19.68 -7.58
N ALA A 53 -10.57 -19.93 -6.42
CA ALA A 53 -10.13 -19.42 -5.12
C ALA A 53 -8.97 -20.22 -4.47
N GLY A 54 -8.32 -21.10 -5.22
CA GLY A 54 -7.43 -22.16 -4.72
C GLY A 54 -6.04 -21.73 -4.25
N GLY A 55 -5.53 -20.60 -4.77
CA GLY A 55 -4.21 -20.09 -4.37
C GLY A 55 -3.82 -18.84 -5.16
N PHE A 56 -3.39 -17.81 -4.44
CA PHE A 56 -2.90 -16.55 -5.01
C PHE A 56 -1.61 -16.17 -4.31
N LYS A 57 -0.64 -15.62 -5.05
CA LYS A 57 0.32 -14.71 -4.43
C LYS A 57 -0.40 -13.41 -4.15
N ILE A 58 -0.15 -12.81 -2.99
CA ILE A 58 -0.87 -11.60 -2.56
C ILE A 58 0.12 -10.52 -2.19
N LEU A 59 -0.08 -9.34 -2.77
CA LEU A 59 0.62 -8.09 -2.40
C LEU A 59 -0.41 -7.11 -1.83
N GLY A 60 -0.12 -6.46 -0.71
CA GLY A 60 -0.91 -5.34 -0.24
C GLY A 60 -0.28 -3.98 -0.56
N LEU A 61 -1.12 -2.99 -0.85
CA LEU A 61 -0.72 -1.62 -1.17
C LEU A 61 -1.46 -0.64 -0.26
N TYR A 62 -0.71 0.20 0.44
CA TYR A 62 -1.21 1.41 1.06
C TYR A 62 -0.93 2.64 0.18
N ALA A 63 -1.97 3.19 -0.45
CA ALA A 63 -1.93 4.49 -1.12
C ALA A 63 -1.70 5.70 -0.17
N ARG A 64 -0.51 6.27 -0.22
CA ARG A 64 -0.18 7.51 0.48
C ARG A 64 -0.56 8.71 -0.37
N ARG A 65 -0.92 9.78 0.32
CA ARG A 65 -1.38 11.02 -0.27
C ARG A 65 -0.28 12.09 -0.17
N PRO A 66 -0.01 12.82 -1.26
CA PRO A 66 0.95 13.91 -1.24
C PRO A 66 0.44 15.04 -0.36
N LYS A 67 1.31 15.60 0.46
CA LYS A 67 1.03 16.81 1.24
C LYS A 67 1.89 17.95 0.76
N ILE A 68 1.32 19.15 0.70
CA ILE A 68 1.98 20.34 0.12
C ILE A 68 1.93 21.49 1.13
N ARG A 69 2.97 22.32 1.15
CA ARG A 69 2.98 23.60 1.86
C ARG A 69 2.73 24.75 0.87
N ALA A 70 1.48 25.22 0.82
CA ALA A 70 1.10 26.28 -0.10
C ALA A 70 1.95 27.56 0.10
N GLY A 71 2.64 27.98 -0.96
CA GLY A 71 3.39 29.24 -1.02
C GLY A 71 4.73 29.26 -0.29
N LEU A 72 5.29 28.10 0.07
CA LEU A 72 6.58 28.01 0.78
C LEU A 72 7.67 27.33 -0.05
N ASP A 73 7.37 26.15 -0.59
CA ASP A 73 8.29 25.34 -1.37
C ASP A 73 7.58 24.59 -2.49
N ASN A 74 8.36 23.92 -3.34
CA ASN A 74 7.86 23.03 -4.40
C ASN A 74 7.89 21.55 -3.97
N SER A 75 7.97 21.30 -2.67
CA SER A 75 8.24 20.01 -2.08
C SER A 75 6.96 19.20 -1.91
N ILE A 76 7.10 17.88 -2.01
CA ILE A 76 6.03 16.94 -1.68
C ILE A 76 6.39 16.24 -0.38
N TYR A 77 5.51 16.33 0.59
CA TYR A 77 5.66 15.72 1.90
C TYR A 77 4.84 14.45 1.99
N ILE A 78 5.46 13.36 2.44
CA ILE A 78 4.82 12.05 2.53
C ILE A 78 4.94 11.55 3.97
N LYS A 79 3.82 11.11 4.55
CA LYS A 79 3.80 10.53 5.89
C LYS A 79 3.67 9.02 5.80
N ILE A 80 4.52 8.27 6.49
CA ILE A 80 4.34 6.83 6.71
C ILE A 80 3.81 6.62 8.13
N ASN A 81 2.56 6.21 8.27
CA ASN A 81 1.94 6.03 9.59
C ASN A 81 2.49 4.78 10.30
N ARG A 82 2.63 4.82 11.62
CA ARG A 82 3.05 3.65 12.41
C ARG A 82 2.10 2.46 12.22
N GLU A 83 0.81 2.72 12.05
CA GLU A 83 -0.23 1.71 11.85
C GLU A 83 0.04 0.83 10.61
N ILE A 84 0.50 1.43 9.51
CA ILE A 84 0.77 0.67 8.27
C ILE A 84 2.08 -0.12 8.34
N VAL A 85 3.02 0.32 9.17
CA VAL A 85 4.25 -0.43 9.47
C VAL A 85 3.93 -1.64 10.34
N ILE A 86 3.09 -1.48 11.37
CA ILE A 86 2.62 -2.60 12.20
C ILE A 86 1.83 -3.61 11.35
N ALA A 87 0.90 -3.12 10.52
CA ALA A 87 0.14 -3.96 9.60
C ALA A 87 1.05 -4.76 8.65
N SER A 88 2.10 -4.13 8.11
CA SER A 88 3.08 -4.79 7.23
C SER A 88 3.80 -5.94 7.91
N LYS A 89 4.24 -5.75 9.16
CA LYS A 89 4.92 -6.79 9.93
C LYS A 89 4.01 -8.00 10.15
N VAL A 90 2.76 -7.78 10.55
CA VAL A 90 1.79 -8.86 10.76
C VAL A 90 1.45 -9.57 9.45
N ALA A 91 1.20 -8.83 8.37
CA ALA A 91 0.88 -9.40 7.06
C ALA A 91 1.99 -10.32 6.54
N ARG A 92 3.25 -9.96 6.79
CA ARG A 92 4.42 -10.76 6.37
C ARG A 92 4.47 -12.14 7.01
N ASP A 93 3.97 -12.31 8.23
CA ASP A 93 3.88 -13.63 8.87
C ASP A 93 2.93 -14.58 8.13
N PHE A 94 1.97 -14.02 7.40
CA PHE A 94 1.07 -14.75 6.49
C PHE A 94 1.64 -14.88 5.07
N GLY A 95 2.87 -14.43 4.81
CA GLY A 95 3.47 -14.42 3.48
C GLY A 95 2.92 -13.35 2.54
N ILE A 96 2.35 -12.28 3.09
CA ILE A 96 1.74 -11.16 2.34
C ILE A 96 2.63 -9.92 2.55
N PRO A 97 3.56 -9.60 1.62
CA PRO A 97 4.27 -8.33 1.66
C PRO A 97 3.32 -7.16 1.47
N MET A 98 3.66 -6.04 2.12
CA MET A 98 2.92 -4.79 2.02
C MET A 98 3.86 -3.69 1.54
N ILE A 99 3.42 -2.92 0.55
CA ILE A 99 4.12 -1.74 0.07
C ILE A 99 3.26 -0.51 0.27
N ALA A 100 3.87 0.67 0.16
CA ALA A 100 3.15 1.92 0.02
C ALA A 100 3.56 2.63 -1.27
N GLY A 101 2.62 3.36 -1.86
CA GLY A 101 2.85 4.16 -3.06
C GLY A 101 2.29 5.56 -2.87
N CYS A 102 2.94 6.58 -3.42
CA CYS A 102 2.46 7.96 -3.39
C CYS A 102 2.63 8.59 -4.78
N PRO A 103 1.57 9.16 -5.40
CA PRO A 103 1.75 9.94 -6.62
C PRO A 103 2.49 11.23 -6.29
N LEU A 104 3.53 11.53 -7.04
CA LEU A 104 4.31 12.76 -6.90
C LEU A 104 3.63 13.89 -7.70
N ALA A 105 2.48 14.34 -7.19
CA ALA A 105 1.68 15.41 -7.79
C ALA A 105 1.29 16.47 -6.73
N ARG A 106 1.33 17.75 -7.11
CA ARG A 106 1.09 18.89 -6.20
C ARG A 106 -0.30 19.50 -6.32
N ASN A 107 -1.04 19.12 -7.36
CA ASN A 107 -2.41 19.57 -7.61
C ASN A 107 -3.17 18.53 -8.45
N LEU A 108 -4.49 18.74 -8.64
CA LEU A 108 -5.35 17.80 -9.36
C LEU A 108 -5.01 17.66 -10.85
N ILE A 109 -4.43 18.68 -11.48
CA ILE A 109 -4.00 18.61 -12.89
C ILE A 109 -2.77 17.70 -13.00
N GLU A 110 -1.75 17.94 -12.18
CA GLU A 110 -0.56 17.08 -12.10
C GLU A 110 -0.94 15.64 -11.73
N LEU A 111 -1.92 15.45 -10.85
CA LEU A 111 -2.38 14.11 -10.46
C LEU A 111 -3.02 13.36 -11.64
N GLY A 112 -3.77 14.06 -12.49
CA GLY A 112 -4.45 13.48 -13.65
C GLY A 112 -3.51 12.99 -14.74
N CYS A 113 -2.27 13.50 -14.79
CA CYS A 113 -1.22 13.06 -15.72
C CYS A 113 0.00 12.47 -15.00
N CYS A 114 -0.13 12.09 -13.73
CA CYS A 114 0.99 11.64 -12.91
C CYS A 114 1.51 10.28 -13.38
N ASP A 115 2.77 10.24 -13.79
CA ASP A 115 3.54 9.06 -14.17
C ASP A 115 4.70 8.79 -13.20
N ARG A 116 4.71 9.50 -12.07
CA ARG A 116 5.80 9.50 -11.10
C ARG A 116 5.32 9.16 -9.71
N PHE A 117 5.97 8.18 -9.13
CA PHE A 117 5.57 7.63 -7.85
C PHE A 117 6.76 7.50 -6.92
N LEU A 118 6.50 7.64 -5.63
CA LEU A 118 7.38 7.14 -4.60
C LEU A 118 6.82 5.82 -4.07
N TRP A 119 7.66 4.82 -4.00
CA TRP A 119 7.36 3.49 -3.49
C TRP A 119 8.14 3.21 -2.21
N VAL A 120 7.54 2.42 -1.33
CA VAL A 120 8.12 2.05 -0.04
C VAL A 120 7.88 0.57 0.18
N ASP A 121 8.93 -0.19 0.44
CA ASP A 121 8.80 -1.49 1.09
C ASP A 121 8.51 -1.24 2.58
N LEU A 122 7.27 -1.46 3.01
CA LEU A 122 6.88 -1.18 4.39
C LEU A 122 7.54 -2.11 5.41
N HIS A 123 8.12 -3.23 4.97
CA HIS A 123 8.88 -4.07 5.88
C HIS A 123 10.23 -3.46 6.26
N SER A 124 10.85 -2.73 5.32
CA SER A 124 12.13 -2.05 5.56
C SER A 124 12.02 -0.83 6.49
N VAL A 125 10.79 -0.41 6.83
CA VAL A 125 10.53 0.73 7.73
C VAL A 125 10.53 0.27 9.18
N TYR A 126 11.36 0.88 10.03
CA TYR A 126 11.28 0.64 11.47
C TYR A 126 10.15 1.46 12.10
N PRO A 127 9.49 0.96 13.18
CA PRO A 127 8.48 1.74 13.89
C PRO A 127 8.99 3.07 14.48
N SER A 128 10.30 3.21 14.67
CA SER A 128 10.96 4.46 15.07
C SER A 128 10.94 5.53 13.98
N ASP A 129 10.90 5.11 12.71
CA ASP A 129 10.97 5.98 11.54
C ASP A 129 9.56 6.37 11.07
N ALA A 130 8.55 5.74 11.66
CA ALA A 130 7.16 6.02 11.39
C ALA A 130 6.74 7.37 11.97
N ASP A 131 5.65 7.90 11.43
CA ASP A 131 5.05 9.20 11.73
C ASP A 131 5.88 10.44 11.34
N SER A 132 7.13 10.25 10.89
CA SER A 132 7.95 11.26 10.24
C SER A 132 7.40 11.67 8.86
N LEU A 133 7.70 12.92 8.49
CA LEU A 133 7.43 13.44 7.15
C LEU A 133 8.69 13.33 6.31
N VAL A 134 8.60 12.48 5.29
CA VAL A 134 9.54 12.39 4.18
C VAL A 134 9.36 13.62 3.30
N VAL A 135 10.46 14.27 2.90
CA VAL A 135 10.45 15.46 2.03
C VAL A 135 11.03 15.11 0.66
N VAL A 136 10.24 15.26 -0.40
CA VAL A 136 10.67 15.05 -1.78
C VAL A 136 10.82 16.40 -2.48
N ASP A 137 12.07 16.84 -2.66
CA ASP A 137 12.43 18.10 -3.32
C ASP A 137 12.86 17.89 -4.77
N ASN A 138 12.45 18.80 -5.65
CA ASN A 138 12.86 18.85 -7.07
C ASN A 138 12.82 17.52 -7.80
N PHE A 139 11.95 16.60 -7.36
CA PHE A 139 11.78 15.31 -7.99
C PHE A 139 13.08 14.47 -8.09
N SER A 140 14.13 14.92 -7.41
CA SER A 140 15.44 14.31 -7.27
C SER A 140 15.54 13.91 -5.81
N TRP A 141 15.31 12.63 -5.55
CA TRP A 141 15.61 12.07 -4.24
C TRP A 141 17.12 11.91 -4.15
N ASP A 142 17.78 12.80 -3.42
CA ASP A 142 19.17 12.58 -3.10
C ASP A 142 19.21 11.45 -2.06
N LYS A 143 19.82 10.32 -2.42
CA LYS A 143 19.98 9.13 -1.56
C LYS A 143 20.72 9.40 -0.23
N THR A 144 21.12 10.64 -0.01
CA THR A 144 21.83 11.18 1.15
C THR A 144 20.92 11.44 2.35
N SER A 145 19.59 11.48 2.18
CA SER A 145 18.66 11.50 3.31
C SER A 145 18.57 10.12 3.96
N GLU A 146 18.61 10.10 5.29
CA GLU A 146 18.67 8.95 6.21
C GLU A 146 17.53 7.91 6.08
N GLU A 147 16.68 8.00 5.05
CA GLU A 147 15.45 7.23 4.87
C GLU A 147 15.64 6.16 3.78
N ALA A 148 16.43 5.12 4.10
CA ALA A 148 16.84 4.05 3.18
C ALA A 148 15.70 3.21 2.57
N PHE A 149 14.47 3.33 3.09
CA PHE A 149 13.29 2.56 2.67
C PHE A 149 12.53 3.15 1.48
N LEU A 150 12.92 4.34 1.01
CA LEU A 150 12.26 5.06 -0.07
C LEU A 150 12.87 4.73 -1.43
N ASN A 151 12.01 4.46 -2.41
CA ASN A 151 12.44 4.07 -3.74
C ASN A 151 11.56 4.68 -4.83
N SER A 152 12.15 5.29 -5.84
CA SER A 152 11.43 5.73 -7.05
C SER A 152 11.22 4.60 -8.06
N ASP A 153 12.01 3.52 -7.97
CA ASP A 153 11.93 2.38 -8.85
C ASP A 153 11.03 1.29 -8.25
N LEU A 154 9.86 1.09 -8.86
CA LEU A 154 8.93 0.03 -8.50
C LEU A 154 9.57 -1.35 -8.65
N ALA A 155 10.43 -1.57 -9.66
CA ALA A 155 11.00 -2.89 -9.91
C ALA A 155 11.84 -3.39 -8.74
N GLN A 156 12.59 -2.48 -8.10
CA GLN A 156 13.40 -2.82 -6.92
C GLN A 156 12.52 -3.17 -5.71
N VAL A 157 11.49 -2.37 -5.42
CA VAL A 157 10.55 -2.66 -4.32
C VAL A 157 9.81 -3.97 -4.56
N MET A 158 9.46 -4.26 -5.83
CA MET A 158 8.79 -5.49 -6.20
C MET A 158 9.70 -6.71 -6.09
N GLN A 159 11.00 -6.60 -6.36
CA GLN A 159 11.94 -7.70 -6.16
C GLN A 159 11.97 -8.16 -4.70
N ASP A 160 12.02 -7.20 -3.77
CA ASP A 160 12.04 -7.49 -2.34
C ASP A 160 10.70 -8.09 -1.88
N ALA A 161 9.58 -7.53 -2.34
CA ALA A 161 8.25 -8.05 -2.05
C ALA A 161 8.07 -9.49 -2.59
N GLU A 162 8.42 -9.75 -3.85
CA GLU A 162 8.28 -11.06 -4.51
C GLU A 162 9.06 -12.16 -3.78
N SER A 163 10.20 -11.82 -3.15
CA SER A 163 11.03 -12.78 -2.40
C SER A 163 10.35 -13.39 -1.16
N VAL A 164 9.32 -12.72 -0.63
CA VAL A 164 8.58 -13.16 0.56
C VAL A 164 7.14 -13.57 0.28
N MET A 165 6.62 -13.27 -0.92
CA MET A 165 5.27 -13.66 -1.32
C MET A 165 5.12 -15.18 -1.29
N ARG A 166 4.10 -15.64 -0.55
CA ARG A 166 3.69 -17.04 -0.57
C ARG A 166 2.36 -17.18 -1.27
N GLU A 167 2.15 -18.33 -1.89
CA GLU A 167 0.83 -18.69 -2.39
C GLU A 167 -0.08 -19.00 -1.21
N VAL A 168 -1.18 -18.27 -1.10
CA VAL A 168 -2.16 -18.40 -0.03
C VAL A 168 -3.57 -18.30 -0.60
N ASN A 169 -4.53 -18.94 0.06
CA ASN A 169 -5.93 -18.85 -0.34
C ASN A 169 -6.65 -17.69 0.39
N LEU A 170 -7.90 -17.45 -0.02
CA LEU A 170 -8.72 -16.38 0.55
C LEU A 170 -9.08 -16.59 2.04
N ASN A 171 -8.99 -17.81 2.58
CA ASN A 171 -9.13 -18.02 4.02
C ASN A 171 -7.94 -17.43 4.77
N ILE A 172 -6.73 -17.68 4.30
CA ILE A 172 -5.50 -17.14 4.90
C ILE A 172 -5.49 -15.60 4.79
N LEU A 173 -5.89 -15.03 3.64
CA LEU A 173 -6.04 -13.58 3.51
C LEU A 173 -7.05 -13.02 4.53
N ALA A 174 -8.20 -13.68 4.70
CA ALA A 174 -9.20 -13.27 5.67
C ALA A 174 -8.66 -13.31 7.12
N GLU A 175 -7.90 -14.34 7.50
CA GLU A 175 -7.26 -14.40 8.82
C GLU A 175 -6.16 -13.34 8.99
N ALA A 176 -5.34 -13.11 7.96
CA ALA A 176 -4.32 -12.06 7.99
C ALA A 176 -4.94 -10.67 8.23
N ILE A 177 -6.04 -10.38 7.54
CA ILE A 177 -6.78 -9.12 7.67
C ILE A 177 -7.36 -8.94 9.07
N LYS A 178 -7.84 -10.01 9.71
CA LYS A 178 -8.27 -9.96 11.12
C LYS A 178 -7.09 -9.71 12.05
N ALA A 179 -5.98 -10.42 11.87
CA ALA A 179 -4.78 -10.29 12.68
C ALA A 179 -4.19 -8.87 12.61
N ILE A 180 -4.16 -8.27 11.41
CA ILE A 180 -3.78 -6.87 11.20
C ILE A 180 -4.70 -5.93 11.99
N GLY A 181 -6.03 -6.14 11.89
CA GLY A 181 -7.01 -5.34 12.64
C GLY A 181 -6.77 -5.38 14.15
N LEU A 182 -6.56 -6.58 14.70
CA LEU A 182 -6.25 -6.79 16.12
C LEU A 182 -4.96 -6.05 16.53
N ALA A 183 -3.89 -6.19 15.74
CA ALA A 183 -2.59 -5.60 16.05
C ALA A 183 -2.59 -4.07 15.97
N VAL A 184 -3.36 -3.48 15.06
CA VAL A 184 -3.43 -2.03 14.87
C VAL A 184 -4.39 -1.36 15.85
N GLN A 185 -5.53 -2.00 16.17
CA GLN A 185 -6.59 -1.38 16.97
C GLN A 185 -6.63 -1.84 18.44
N GLY A 186 -6.00 -2.97 18.79
CA GLY A 186 -5.92 -3.46 20.17
C GLY A 186 -7.25 -3.93 20.78
N ILE A 187 -8.29 -4.15 19.97
CA ILE A 187 -9.62 -4.61 20.40
C ILE A 187 -9.96 -5.89 19.64
N ASP A 188 -10.63 -6.84 20.31
CA ASP A 188 -11.15 -8.07 19.69
C ASP A 188 -11.94 -7.78 18.39
N TYR A 189 -11.68 -8.62 17.38
CA TYR A 189 -12.17 -8.43 16.02
C TYR A 189 -13.72 -8.40 15.95
N HIS A 190 -14.27 -7.39 15.26
CA HIS A 190 -15.68 -7.36 14.88
C HIS A 190 -15.82 -7.07 13.37
N PRO A 191 -16.65 -7.83 12.63
CA PRO A 191 -16.79 -7.70 11.17
C PRO A 191 -17.28 -6.32 10.70
N TYR A 192 -17.89 -5.52 11.60
CA TYR A 192 -18.31 -4.15 11.32
C TYR A 192 -17.25 -3.08 11.66
N TYR A 193 -16.15 -3.41 12.35
CA TYR A 193 -15.01 -2.49 12.52
C TYR A 193 -14.26 -2.26 11.20
N PHE A 194 -14.50 -3.10 10.20
CA PHE A 194 -14.13 -2.85 8.80
C PHE A 194 -14.84 -1.63 8.17
N LYS A 195 -15.69 -0.88 8.89
CA LYS A 195 -16.28 0.37 8.38
C LYS A 195 -15.42 1.62 8.60
N VAL A 196 -14.47 1.60 9.55
CA VAL A 196 -13.74 2.81 9.95
C VAL A 196 -12.25 2.49 10.04
N GLY A 197 -11.48 2.99 9.09
CA GLY A 197 -10.02 2.83 9.06
C GLY A 197 -9.45 2.86 7.65
N TYR A 198 -8.22 3.34 7.52
CA TYR A 198 -7.49 3.33 6.28
C TYR A 198 -7.03 1.91 5.94
N LYS A 199 -7.46 1.38 4.78
CA LYS A 199 -7.21 -0.01 4.38
C LYS A 199 -6.35 -0.09 3.13
N PRO A 200 -5.55 -1.15 3.01
CA PRO A 200 -4.80 -1.40 1.79
C PRO A 200 -5.70 -2.01 0.71
N VAL A 201 -5.28 -1.83 -0.54
CA VAL A 201 -5.74 -2.62 -1.69
C VAL A 201 -4.89 -3.89 -1.74
N TYR A 202 -5.51 -5.06 -1.92
CA TYR A 202 -4.77 -6.31 -2.10
C TYR A 202 -4.81 -6.74 -3.56
N PHE A 203 -3.68 -7.20 -4.09
CA PHE A 203 -3.54 -7.67 -5.46
C PHE A 203 -3.45 -9.18 -5.41
N LEU A 204 -4.49 -9.86 -5.93
CA LEU A 204 -4.49 -11.31 -6.11
C LEU A 204 -3.78 -11.63 -7.42
N ILE A 205 -2.68 -12.38 -7.34
CA ILE A 205 -1.78 -12.69 -8.45
C ILE A 205 -1.76 -14.20 -8.67
N ALA A 206 -1.92 -14.64 -9.93
CA ALA A 206 -1.91 -16.05 -10.30
C ALA A 206 -1.45 -16.28 -11.76
N ASP A 207 -0.92 -17.48 -12.03
CA ASP A 207 -0.28 -17.88 -13.30
C ASP A 207 -0.72 -19.27 -13.80
N PHE A 208 -1.98 -19.64 -13.57
CA PHE A 208 -2.54 -20.94 -13.99
C PHE A 208 -2.83 -21.04 -15.49
#